data_AF-A0A3M2A996-F1
#
_entry.id   AF-A0A3M2A996-F1
#
_cell.length_a   1.000
_cell.length_b   1.000
_cell.length_c   1.000
_cell.angle_alpha   90.00
_cell.angle_beta   90.00
_cell.angle_gamma   90.00
#
_symmetry.space_group_name_H-M   'P 1'
#
loop_
_entity.id
_entity.type
_entity.pdbx_description
1 polymer ?
#
loop_
_entity_poly.entity_id
_entity_poly.type
_entity_poly.pdbx_seq_one_letter_code
_entity_poly.pdbx_strand_id
1 'polypeptide(L)'
;MSEIMIGSLPLSQAAINLAVLGGAFSPADIPGLQLWLRADAGVWQDSVGGTPAVNDGDVVGAWEDQSGNGNHATQATTTNKPIYWTNVVNGKPVVRFDGVDDDLALSSSTIMNFERIDTWTFFFVVKLNTSTYAIYPCISKDTGLG
;
A
#
# COMPACT_ATOMS: atom_id res chain seq x y z
N MET A 1 -28.76 58.34 8.15
CA MET A 1 -29.71 57.40 7.50
C MET A 1 -28.97 56.89 6.28
N SER A 2 -28.57 55.63 6.27
CA SER A 2 -27.45 55.12 5.45
C SER A 2 -27.87 54.50 4.11
N GLU A 3 -26.96 54.60 3.14
CA GLU A 3 -26.92 54.01 1.79
C GLU A 3 -26.99 52.44 1.81
N ILE A 4 -27.02 51.68 0.69
CA ILE A 4 -26.56 51.94 -0.69
C ILE A 4 -27.30 51.11 -1.77
N MET A 5 -26.92 51.35 -3.03
CA MET A 5 -27.55 50.90 -4.29
C MET A 5 -27.43 49.38 -4.61
N ILE A 6 -28.31 48.93 -5.52
CA ILE A 6 -28.46 47.55 -5.98
C ILE A 6 -27.64 47.31 -7.26
N GLY A 7 -26.85 46.23 -7.30
CA GLY A 7 -26.14 45.76 -8.50
C GLY A 7 -26.02 44.24 -8.53
N SER A 8 -26.59 43.60 -9.56
CA SER A 8 -26.57 42.14 -9.70
C SER A 8 -25.23 41.65 -10.26
N LEU A 9 -24.49 40.87 -9.47
CA LEU A 9 -23.35 40.11 -9.97
C LEU A 9 -23.85 38.96 -10.88
N PRO A 10 -23.24 38.72 -12.05
CA PRO A 10 -23.56 37.57 -12.86
C PRO A 10 -23.11 36.27 -12.16
N LEU A 11 -23.95 35.23 -12.20
CA LEU A 11 -23.65 33.90 -11.67
C LEU A 11 -22.70 33.12 -12.59
N SER A 12 -21.48 33.63 -12.82
CA SER A 12 -20.39 32.86 -13.42
C SER A 12 -19.36 32.50 -12.34
N GLN A 13 -19.58 31.34 -11.72
CA GLN A 13 -18.62 30.61 -10.91
C GLN A 13 -17.94 31.43 -9.78
N ALA A 14 -18.56 31.44 -8.60
CA ALA A 14 -17.82 31.56 -7.35
C ALA A 14 -17.00 30.27 -7.12
N ALA A 15 -16.05 30.00 -8.01
CA ALA A 15 -14.91 29.16 -7.70
C ALA A 15 -14.08 29.93 -6.69
N ILE A 16 -14.41 29.74 -5.42
CA ILE A 16 -13.44 29.85 -4.34
C ILE A 16 -12.24 29.03 -4.78
N ASN A 17 -11.16 29.71 -5.18
CA ASN A 17 -9.83 29.13 -5.30
C ASN A 17 -9.36 28.81 -3.88
N LEU A 18 -10.01 27.82 -3.27
CA LEU A 18 -9.43 27.01 -2.22
C LEU A 18 -8.37 26.15 -2.91
N ALA A 19 -7.26 26.80 -3.27
CA ALA A 19 -5.97 26.16 -3.24
C ALA A 19 -5.81 25.68 -1.80
N VAL A 20 -6.26 24.44 -1.56
CA VAL A 20 -5.85 23.68 -0.39
C VAL A 20 -4.33 23.66 -0.47
N LEU A 21 -3.67 24.44 0.39
CA LEU A 21 -2.23 24.44 0.59
C LEU A 21 -1.84 23.18 1.39
N GLY A 22 -2.30 22.04 0.90
CA GLY A 22 -1.96 20.70 1.31
C GLY A 22 -1.78 19.93 0.02
N GLY A 23 -0.56 19.51 -0.25
CA GLY A 23 -0.30 18.57 -1.33
C GLY A 23 -1.18 17.32 -1.14
N ALA A 24 -1.50 16.64 -2.23
CA ALA A 24 -2.12 15.33 -2.12
C ALA A 24 -1.19 14.45 -1.27
N PHE A 25 -1.66 14.00 -0.12
CA PHE A 25 -0.87 13.27 0.87
C PHE A 25 -0.05 12.17 0.19
N SER A 26 1.26 12.32 0.24
CA SER A 26 2.24 11.39 -0.28
C SER A 26 2.80 10.56 0.86
N PRO A 27 3.18 9.28 0.64
CA PRO A 27 3.95 8.53 1.62
C PRO A 27 5.22 9.29 2.08
N ALA A 28 5.84 10.07 1.19
CA ALA A 28 7.00 10.90 1.50
C ALA A 28 6.72 12.02 2.53
N ASP A 29 5.46 12.35 2.81
CA ASP A 29 5.07 13.34 3.84
C ASP A 29 5.14 12.76 5.27
N ILE A 30 5.39 11.45 5.43
CA ILE A 30 5.62 10.81 6.74
C ILE A 30 7.13 10.76 7.02
N PRO A 31 7.65 11.53 8.00
CA PRO A 31 9.05 11.47 8.37
C PRO A 31 9.46 10.07 8.88
N GLY A 32 10.53 9.52 8.33
CA GLY A 32 11.08 8.22 8.74
C GLY A 32 10.37 6.99 8.16
N LEU A 33 9.38 7.16 7.28
CA LEU A 33 8.70 6.04 6.62
C LEU A 33 9.68 5.15 5.84
N GLN A 34 9.71 3.86 6.17
CA GLN A 34 10.64 2.89 5.57
C GLN A 34 10.03 2.08 4.42
N LEU A 35 8.71 1.86 4.44
CA LEU A 35 8.01 1.00 3.48
C LEU A 35 6.56 1.48 3.32
N TRP A 36 6.08 1.59 2.09
CA TRP A 36 4.67 1.86 1.82
C TRP A 36 4.17 1.05 0.63
N LEU A 37 3.32 0.08 0.88
CA LEU A 37 2.77 -0.81 -0.13
C LEU A 37 1.28 -0.55 -0.32
N ARG A 38 0.86 -0.41 -1.58
CA ARG A 38 -0.51 -0.06 -1.97
C ARG A 38 -1.04 -1.04 -2.99
N ALA A 39 -2.16 -1.71 -2.70
CA ALA A 39 -2.73 -2.64 -3.69
C ALA A 39 -3.25 -1.89 -4.93
N ASP A 40 -3.49 -0.57 -4.85
CA ASP A 40 -3.88 0.26 -5.98
C ASP A 40 -2.70 0.97 -6.69
N ALA A 41 -1.44 0.58 -6.44
CA ALA A 41 -0.26 1.11 -7.14
C ALA A 41 0.93 0.13 -7.12
N GLY A 42 1.53 -0.13 -8.29
CA GLY A 42 2.80 -0.87 -8.41
C GLY A 42 2.72 -2.35 -8.03
N VAL A 43 1.68 -3.06 -8.49
CA VAL A 43 1.52 -4.51 -8.27
C VAL A 43 1.72 -5.25 -9.60
N TRP A 44 2.57 -6.28 -9.60
CA TRP A 44 3.04 -6.95 -10.82
C TRP A 44 3.00 -8.48 -10.69
N GLN A 45 2.76 -9.17 -11.81
CA GLN A 45 2.63 -10.64 -11.86
C GLN A 45 3.97 -11.39 -11.81
N ASP A 46 5.04 -10.74 -12.24
CA ASP A 46 6.41 -11.23 -12.17
C ASP A 46 7.21 -10.46 -11.10
N SER A 47 8.38 -10.99 -10.73
CA SER A 47 9.24 -10.42 -9.69
C SER A 47 10.11 -9.25 -10.15
N VAL A 48 9.96 -8.78 -11.39
CA VAL A 48 10.83 -7.77 -12.02
C VAL A 48 10.08 -6.53 -12.53
N GLY A 49 8.75 -6.48 -12.42
CA GLY A 49 7.94 -5.34 -12.85
C GLY A 49 7.57 -5.34 -14.34
N GLY A 50 7.43 -6.51 -14.96
CA GLY A 50 7.12 -6.62 -16.40
C GLY A 50 5.63 -6.55 -16.73
N THR A 51 4.79 -7.29 -16.03
CA THR A 51 3.34 -7.42 -16.31
C THR A 51 2.49 -6.93 -15.13
N PRO A 52 1.66 -5.87 -15.26
CA PRO A 52 0.81 -5.40 -14.18
C PRO A 52 -0.23 -6.44 -13.72
N ALA A 53 -0.49 -6.52 -12.41
CA ALA A 53 -1.65 -7.22 -11.86
C ALA A 53 -2.82 -6.24 -11.78
N VAL A 54 -3.87 -6.47 -12.57
CA VAL A 54 -5.01 -5.54 -12.73
C VAL A 54 -6.38 -6.23 -12.72
N ASN A 55 -6.43 -7.57 -12.82
CA ASN A 55 -7.65 -8.38 -12.86
C ASN A 55 -7.75 -9.29 -11.64
N ASP A 56 -8.98 -9.64 -11.26
CA ASP A 56 -9.23 -10.69 -10.26
C ASP A 56 -8.58 -12.02 -10.69
N GLY A 57 -7.73 -12.57 -9.83
CA GLY A 57 -7.03 -13.83 -10.10
C GLY A 57 -5.61 -13.67 -10.67
N ASP A 58 -5.16 -12.45 -10.99
CA ASP A 58 -3.76 -12.21 -11.36
C ASP A 58 -2.85 -12.59 -10.17
N VAL A 59 -1.80 -13.37 -10.40
CA VAL A 59 -0.75 -13.62 -9.40
C VAL A 59 0.04 -12.34 -9.13
N VAL A 60 0.68 -12.24 -7.96
CA VAL A 60 1.53 -11.10 -7.58
C VAL A 60 2.95 -11.60 -7.31
N GLY A 61 3.86 -11.32 -8.24
CA GLY A 61 5.29 -11.57 -8.13
C GLY A 61 6.10 -10.39 -7.61
N ALA A 62 5.59 -9.16 -7.70
CA ALA A 62 6.23 -7.98 -7.10
C ALA A 62 5.22 -6.93 -6.63
N TRP A 63 5.60 -6.20 -5.59
CA TRP A 63 4.87 -5.07 -5.04
C TRP A 63 5.85 -3.93 -4.73
N GLU A 64 5.70 -2.82 -5.45
CA GLU A 64 6.59 -1.66 -5.38
C GLU A 64 6.36 -0.81 -4.12
N ASP A 65 7.47 -0.47 -3.49
CA ASP A 65 7.55 0.46 -2.38
C ASP A 65 7.36 1.92 -2.83
N GLN A 66 6.26 2.51 -2.39
CA GLN A 66 5.88 3.90 -2.66
C GLN A 66 6.47 4.90 -1.65
N SER A 67 7.25 4.45 -0.66
CA SER A 67 7.96 5.35 0.27
C SER A 67 9.17 6.04 -0.37
N GLY A 68 9.64 5.53 -1.52
CA GLY A 68 10.81 6.03 -2.24
C GLY A 68 12.13 5.40 -1.81
N ASN A 69 12.12 4.46 -0.87
CA ASN A 69 13.33 3.78 -0.38
C ASN A 69 13.75 2.57 -1.26
N GLY A 70 12.93 2.18 -2.24
CA GLY A 70 13.22 1.05 -3.13
C GLY A 70 13.02 -0.31 -2.48
N ASN A 71 12.31 -0.36 -1.35
CA ASN A 71 12.12 -1.55 -0.51
C ASN A 71 11.05 -2.51 -1.06
N HIS A 72 11.15 -2.88 -2.33
CA HIS A 72 10.14 -3.67 -3.05
C HIS A 72 10.02 -5.09 -2.47
N ALA A 73 8.78 -5.58 -2.38
CA ALA A 73 8.49 -6.95 -1.97
C ALA A 73 8.37 -7.83 -3.23
N THR A 74 8.98 -9.01 -3.25
CA THR A 74 9.05 -9.87 -4.45
C THR A 74 8.92 -11.36 -4.15
N GLN A 75 8.39 -12.11 -5.11
CA GLN A 75 8.27 -13.57 -5.11
C GLN A 75 8.51 -14.10 -6.52
N ALA A 76 9.52 -14.95 -6.68
CA ALA A 76 9.84 -15.57 -7.96
C ALA A 76 9.06 -16.88 -8.18
N THR A 77 8.76 -17.62 -7.11
CA THR A 77 8.17 -18.96 -7.17
C THR A 77 6.67 -18.88 -7.41
N THR A 78 6.19 -19.36 -8.56
CA THR A 78 4.79 -19.16 -9.00
C THR A 78 3.73 -19.72 -8.03
N THR A 79 4.02 -20.80 -7.30
CA THR A 79 3.08 -21.39 -6.32
C THR A 79 2.90 -20.51 -5.08
N ASN A 80 3.98 -19.83 -4.65
CA ASN A 80 4.03 -18.99 -3.46
C ASN A 80 3.54 -17.54 -3.72
N LYS A 81 2.91 -17.26 -4.87
CA LYS A 81 2.50 -15.91 -5.25
C LYS A 81 1.08 -15.61 -4.79
N PRO A 82 0.88 -14.61 -3.91
CA PRO A 82 -0.45 -14.19 -3.53
C PRO A 82 -1.24 -13.65 -4.72
N ILE A 83 -2.57 -13.66 -4.59
CA ILE A 83 -3.50 -13.33 -5.67
C ILE A 83 -4.06 -11.92 -5.52
N TYR A 84 -4.08 -11.17 -6.62
CA TYR A 84 -4.70 -9.86 -6.73
C TYR A 84 -6.22 -9.96 -6.88
N TRP A 85 -6.94 -9.08 -6.19
CA TRP A 85 -8.41 -8.96 -6.25
C TRP A 85 -8.83 -7.50 -6.27
N THR A 86 -9.71 -7.13 -7.19
CA THR A 86 -10.29 -5.80 -7.31
C THR A 86 -11.51 -5.61 -6.40
N ASN A 87 -11.86 -4.35 -6.11
CA ASN A 87 -13.15 -3.98 -5.50
C ASN A 87 -13.51 -4.71 -4.17
N VAL A 88 -12.52 -5.04 -3.32
CA VAL A 88 -12.76 -5.85 -2.10
C VAL A 88 -13.02 -5.00 -0.86
N VAL A 89 -12.12 -4.07 -0.54
CA VAL A 89 -12.19 -3.29 0.71
C VAL A 89 -12.57 -1.86 0.38
N ASN A 90 -13.81 -1.47 0.66
CA ASN A 90 -14.33 -0.13 0.35
C ASN A 90 -14.11 0.27 -1.14
N GLY A 91 -14.30 -0.68 -2.05
CA GLY A 91 -14.05 -0.50 -3.49
C GLY A 91 -12.58 -0.50 -3.93
N LYS A 92 -11.63 -0.68 -2.99
CA LYS A 92 -10.20 -0.79 -3.30
C LYS A 92 -9.77 -2.24 -3.55
N PRO A 93 -8.76 -2.46 -4.40
CA PRO A 93 -8.14 -3.77 -4.57
C PRO A 93 -7.39 -4.22 -3.31
N VAL A 94 -7.05 -5.50 -3.26
CA VAL A 94 -6.23 -6.13 -2.22
C VAL A 94 -5.33 -7.20 -2.85
N VAL A 95 -4.17 -7.44 -2.23
CA VAL A 95 -3.37 -8.65 -2.43
C VAL A 95 -3.77 -9.66 -1.36
N ARG A 96 -4.20 -10.86 -1.74
CA ARG A 96 -4.61 -11.93 -0.83
C ARG A 96 -3.60 -13.06 -0.83
N PHE A 97 -3.06 -13.33 0.36
CA PHE A 97 -2.27 -14.51 0.66
C PHE A 97 -3.22 -15.62 1.12
N ASP A 98 -3.13 -16.80 0.51
CA ASP A 98 -4.00 -17.93 0.77
C ASP A 98 -3.75 -18.56 2.15
N GLY A 99 -2.50 -18.47 2.62
CA GLY A 99 -2.03 -19.10 3.85
C GLY A 99 -1.73 -20.60 3.68
N VAL A 100 -1.04 -20.97 2.61
CA VAL A 100 -0.37 -22.27 2.47
C VAL A 100 1.13 -22.05 2.28
N ASP A 101 1.51 -21.40 1.17
CA ASP A 101 2.89 -21.08 0.81
C ASP A 101 3.09 -19.64 0.28
N ASP A 102 2.01 -18.84 0.23
CA ASP A 102 2.04 -17.45 -0.23
C ASP A 102 2.91 -16.52 0.62
N ASP A 103 3.96 -15.96 0.02
CA ASP A 103 4.82 -14.93 0.63
C ASP A 103 5.39 -13.93 -0.41
N LEU A 104 5.69 -12.70 0.02
CA LEU A 104 6.50 -11.72 -0.72
C LEU A 104 7.69 -11.28 0.15
N ALA A 105 8.91 -11.60 -0.27
CA ALA A 105 10.14 -11.25 0.44
C ALA A 105 10.56 -9.78 0.19
N LEU A 106 10.89 -9.07 1.27
CA LEU A 106 11.48 -7.73 1.24
C LEU A 106 13.02 -7.86 1.19
N SER A 107 13.63 -7.13 0.27
CA SER A 107 15.06 -7.25 -0.06
C SER A 107 16.01 -6.45 0.85
N SER A 108 15.50 -5.72 1.85
CA SER A 108 16.27 -4.79 2.68
C SER A 108 16.28 -5.17 4.16
N SER A 109 17.48 -5.48 4.67
CA SER A 109 17.73 -5.75 6.08
C SER A 109 17.51 -4.53 7.00
N THR A 110 17.40 -3.33 6.43
CA THR A 110 17.13 -2.09 7.20
C THR A 110 15.72 -2.05 7.78
N ILE A 111 14.72 -2.64 7.11
CA ILE A 111 13.30 -2.55 7.50
C ILE A 111 13.01 -3.30 8.82
N MET A 112 13.83 -4.29 9.16
CA MET A 112 13.64 -5.19 10.30
C MET A 112 14.88 -5.26 11.20
N ASN A 113 15.75 -4.23 11.19
CA ASN A 113 16.90 -4.19 12.09
C ASN A 113 16.46 -3.78 13.52
N PHE A 114 15.94 -4.76 14.26
CA PHE A 114 15.59 -4.66 15.67
C PHE A 114 16.81 -4.53 16.61
N GLU A 115 18.05 -4.63 16.11
CA GLU A 115 19.26 -4.43 16.92
C GLU A 115 19.50 -2.95 17.26
N ARG A 116 18.77 -2.03 16.59
CA ARG A 116 18.76 -0.60 16.91
C ARG A 116 17.44 -0.22 17.58
N ILE A 117 17.53 0.24 18.84
CA ILE A 117 16.40 0.52 19.74
C ILE A 117 15.66 1.83 19.41
N ASP A 118 15.51 2.14 18.13
CA ASP A 118 14.67 3.24 17.66
C ASP A 118 13.19 2.85 17.82
N THR A 119 12.28 3.82 17.99
CA THR A 119 10.85 3.52 18.23
C THR A 119 10.13 3.29 16.90
N TRP A 120 10.03 2.03 16.48
CA TRP A 120 9.27 1.63 15.28
C TRP A 120 7.77 1.59 15.56
N THR A 121 6.96 1.97 14.57
CA THR A 121 5.50 1.80 14.60
C THR A 121 5.05 1.15 13.29
N PHE A 122 4.37 0.00 13.40
CA PHE A 122 3.84 -0.74 12.26
C PHE A 122 2.31 -0.69 12.29
N PHE A 123 1.69 -0.51 11.11
CA PHE A 123 0.24 -0.60 10.95
C PHE A 123 -0.09 -1.63 9.88
N PHE A 124 -0.70 -2.74 10.31
CA PHE A 124 -1.19 -3.80 9.42
C PHE A 124 -2.68 -4.03 9.69
N VAL A 125 -3.49 -4.11 8.63
CA VAL A 125 -4.91 -4.49 8.73
C VAL A 125 -5.04 -5.90 8.16
N VAL A 126 -4.97 -6.89 9.04
CA VAL A 126 -4.98 -8.33 8.70
C VAL A 126 -6.17 -9.04 9.33
N LYS A 127 -6.72 -10.03 8.63
CA LYS A 127 -7.71 -10.97 9.16
C LYS A 127 -7.01 -12.30 9.45
N LEU A 128 -6.66 -12.52 10.72
CA LEU A 128 -5.98 -13.72 11.18
C LEU A 128 -6.98 -14.81 11.57
N ASN A 129 -6.67 -16.07 11.22
CA ASN A 129 -7.57 -17.22 11.37
C ASN A 129 -6.87 -18.38 12.14
N THR A 130 -6.33 -18.11 13.34
CA THR A 130 -5.45 -18.98 14.19
C THR A 130 -3.98 -19.09 13.74
N SER A 131 -3.10 -19.70 14.57
CA SER A 131 -1.86 -19.02 15.02
C SER A 131 -0.50 -19.73 14.82
N THR A 132 0.52 -18.95 14.42
CA THR A 132 1.94 -18.99 14.88
C THR A 132 2.92 -19.98 14.19
N TYR A 133 4.16 -19.64 13.78
CA TYR A 133 4.78 -18.37 13.28
C TYR A 133 6.23 -18.66 12.79
N ALA A 134 6.78 -17.92 11.81
CA ALA A 134 8.23 -17.76 11.59
C ALA A 134 8.58 -16.36 11.04
N ILE A 135 9.57 -15.66 11.61
CA ILE A 135 9.93 -14.28 11.22
C ILE A 135 11.04 -14.29 10.15
N TYR A 136 10.65 -14.07 8.90
CA TYR A 136 11.51 -13.52 7.85
C TYR A 136 11.00 -12.11 7.49
N PRO A 137 11.79 -11.26 6.79
CA PRO A 137 11.28 -10.01 6.25
C PRO A 137 10.40 -10.29 5.03
N CYS A 138 9.28 -10.97 5.24
CA CYS A 138 8.30 -11.28 4.20
C CYS A 138 6.89 -10.84 4.63
N ILE A 139 6.06 -10.55 3.64
CA ILE A 139 4.63 -10.36 3.81
C ILE A 139 4.00 -11.70 3.46
N SER A 140 3.32 -12.31 4.41
CA SER A 140 2.63 -13.58 4.22
C SER A 140 1.38 -13.61 5.12
N LYS A 141 0.54 -14.61 4.91
CA LYS A 141 -0.49 -14.97 5.88
C LYS A 141 0.00 -16.17 6.68
N ASP A 142 0.28 -15.96 7.95
CA ASP A 142 0.65 -17.03 8.89
C ASP A 142 -0.49 -18.06 9.05
N THR A 143 -0.14 -19.34 8.92
CA THR A 143 -1.01 -20.52 8.99
C THR A 143 -0.27 -21.76 9.51
N GLY A 144 0.62 -21.54 10.50
CA GLY A 144 1.58 -22.52 11.03
C GLY A 144 1.17 -24.00 11.12
N LEU A 145 2.14 -24.88 10.83
CA LEU A 145 2.04 -26.34 10.92
C LEU A 145 3.33 -26.91 11.53
N GLY A 146 3.21 -27.87 12.45
CA GLY A 146 4.33 -28.62 13.05
C GLY A 146 4.15 -28.92 14.53
#